data_AF-A0A6P8QV84-F1
#
_entry.id   AF-A0A6P8QV84-F1
#
_cell.length_a   1.000
_cell.length_b   1.000
_cell.length_c   1.000
_cell.angle_alpha   90.00
_cell.angle_beta   90.00
_cell.angle_gamma   90.00
#
_symmetry.space_group_name_H-M   'P 1'
#
loop_
_entity.id
_entity.type
_entity.pdbx_description
1 polymer ?
#
loop_
_entity_poly.entity_id
_entity_poly.type
_entity_poly.pdbx_seq_one_letter_code
_entity_poly.pdbx_strand_id
1 'polypeptide(L)'
;MKTFLLSLLAAALCLHPARSLKCYSCAVAEKNSDCVEMKKCSPEQKYCKTGVHAFSSLVAIIKECTDECFPFNSEYGESRSSVYCCQTDLCNYSEKGPSEDKTSAAVSLRISYLALAVSVGFVGFLL
;
A
#
# COMPACT_ATOMS: atom_id res chain seq x y z
N MET A 1 4.08 -2.18 41.59
CA MET A 1 5.01 -1.56 40.62
C MET A 1 5.11 -2.36 39.32
N LYS A 2 5.40 -3.67 39.35
CA LYS A 2 5.44 -4.55 38.16
C LYS A 2 4.14 -4.63 37.35
N THR A 3 2.99 -4.65 38.02
CA THR A 3 1.67 -4.70 37.38
C THR A 3 1.33 -3.42 36.59
N PHE A 4 1.76 -2.25 37.08
CA PHE A 4 1.61 -0.98 36.36
C PHE A 4 2.45 -0.94 35.09
N LEU A 5 3.69 -1.46 35.13
CA LEU A 5 4.56 -1.53 33.95
C LEU A 5 4.01 -2.48 32.88
N LEU A 6 3.48 -3.64 33.27
CA LEU A 6 2.79 -4.57 32.37
C LEU A 6 1.55 -3.93 31.73
N SER A 7 0.76 -3.20 32.51
CA SER A 7 -0.40 -2.45 32.00
C SER A 7 0.01 -1.35 31.01
N LEU A 8 1.09 -0.62 31.30
CA LEU A 8 1.61 0.43 30.41
C LEU A 8 2.13 -0.15 29.08
N LEU A 9 2.80 -1.30 29.14
CA LEU A 9 3.35 -1.98 27.96
C LEU A 9 2.22 -2.51 27.07
N ALA A 10 1.19 -3.12 27.68
CA ALA A 10 -0.01 -3.54 26.98
C ALA A 10 -0.72 -2.36 26.29
N ALA A 11 -0.87 -1.23 26.98
CA ALA A 11 -1.46 -0.02 26.41
C ALA A 11 -0.64 0.48 25.20
N ALA A 12 0.70 0.51 25.30
CA ALA A 12 1.59 0.93 24.22
C ALA A 12 1.51 0.01 22.98
N LEU A 13 1.35 -1.30 23.18
CA LEU A 13 1.14 -2.28 22.09
C LEU A 13 -0.21 -2.12 21.38
N CYS A 14 -1.21 -1.54 22.06
CA CYS A 14 -2.51 -1.23 21.45
C CYS A 14 -2.48 0.05 20.59
N LEU A 15 -1.49 0.93 20.75
CA LEU A 15 -1.30 2.10 19.91
C LEU A 15 -0.66 1.70 18.57
N HIS A 16 -1.46 1.18 17.64
CA HIS A 16 -1.04 1.12 16.25
C HIS A 16 -1.03 2.55 15.69
N PRO A 17 0.11 3.09 15.24
CA PRO A 17 0.10 4.37 14.54
C PRO A 17 -0.75 4.20 13.28
N ALA A 18 -1.84 4.96 13.19
CA ALA A 18 -2.66 5.04 11.97
C ALA A 18 -1.81 5.69 10.87
N ARG A 19 -1.00 4.89 10.18
CA ARG A 19 -0.30 5.31 8.98
C ARG A 19 -1.32 5.39 7.85
N SER A 20 -1.57 6.61 7.41
CA SER A 20 -2.38 6.87 6.23
C SER A 20 -1.49 6.75 4.99
N LEU A 21 -1.90 5.88 4.08
CA LEU A 21 -1.22 5.56 2.83
C LEU A 21 -1.06 6.80 1.96
N LYS A 22 0.03 6.90 1.20
CA LYS A 22 0.18 7.91 0.14
C LYS A 22 0.14 7.22 -1.21
N CYS A 23 -0.58 7.78 -2.17
CA CYS A 23 -0.66 7.26 -3.53
C CYS A 23 -0.48 8.38 -4.54
N TYR A 24 -0.11 8.05 -5.78
CA TYR A 24 -0.34 8.96 -6.89
C TYR A 24 -1.82 9.04 -7.24
N SER A 25 -2.30 10.19 -7.68
CA SER A 25 -3.69 10.42 -8.07
C SER A 25 -3.77 11.29 -9.31
N CYS A 26 -4.76 11.05 -10.17
CA CYS A 26 -5.15 11.95 -11.25
C CYS A 26 -6.52 11.49 -11.78
N ALA A 27 -7.28 12.42 -12.38
CA ALA A 27 -8.56 12.09 -12.99
C ALA A 27 -8.40 11.32 -14.31
N VAL A 28 -7.56 11.83 -15.22
CA VAL A 28 -7.21 11.20 -16.51
C VAL A 28 -5.83 11.70 -16.95
N ALA A 29 -4.97 10.80 -17.43
CA ALA A 29 -3.72 11.13 -18.10
C ALA A 29 -3.43 10.14 -19.24
N GLU A 30 -2.73 10.58 -20.29
CA GLU A 30 -2.32 9.70 -21.39
C GLU A 30 -1.04 8.92 -21.08
N LYS A 31 -0.18 9.48 -20.23
CA LYS A 31 1.10 8.90 -19.83
C LYS A 31 1.19 8.77 -18.31
N ASN A 32 1.87 7.72 -17.85
CA ASN A 32 2.05 7.50 -16.42
C ASN A 32 2.86 8.64 -15.76
N SER A 33 3.80 9.25 -16.50
CA SER A 33 4.60 10.40 -16.05
C SER A 33 3.77 11.64 -15.73
N ASP A 34 2.59 11.76 -16.35
CA ASP A 34 1.74 12.95 -16.23
C ASP A 34 0.73 12.77 -15.07
N CYS A 35 0.67 11.57 -14.49
CA CYS A 35 -0.23 11.19 -13.38
C CYS A 35 0.57 10.90 -12.10
N VAL A 36 1.28 11.92 -11.62
CA VAL A 36 2.21 11.84 -10.48
C VAL A 36 1.88 12.78 -9.32
N GLU A 37 0.62 13.26 -9.22
CA GLU A 37 0.18 14.05 -8.07
C GLU A 37 0.12 13.16 -6.82
N MET A 38 0.92 13.47 -5.81
CA MET A 38 0.91 12.71 -4.56
C MET A 38 -0.28 13.12 -3.68
N LYS A 39 -1.08 12.15 -3.27
CA LYS A 39 -2.23 12.33 -2.38
C LYS A 39 -2.10 11.46 -1.14
N LYS A 40 -2.41 12.04 0.02
CA LYS A 40 -2.57 11.30 1.26
C LYS A 40 -3.99 10.71 1.30
N CYS A 41 -4.08 9.38 1.43
CA CYS A 41 -5.33 8.65 1.48
C CYS A 41 -6.02 8.79 2.84
N SER A 42 -7.34 8.59 2.89
CA SER A 42 -8.05 8.49 4.16
C SER A 42 -7.63 7.23 4.94
N PRO A 43 -7.89 7.15 6.26
CA PRO A 43 -7.56 5.95 7.06
C PRO A 43 -8.25 4.67 6.56
N GLU A 44 -9.40 4.78 5.91
CA GLU A 44 -10.19 3.67 5.37
C GLU A 44 -9.64 3.19 4.02
N GLN A 45 -8.99 4.08 3.28
CA GLN A 45 -8.42 3.81 1.96
C GLN A 45 -7.08 3.08 2.08
N LYS A 46 -7.14 1.76 1.91
CA LYS A 46 -6.00 0.85 2.13
C LYS A 46 -5.25 0.50 0.85
N TYR A 47 -5.67 1.00 -0.30
CA TYR A 47 -5.11 0.66 -1.60
C TYR A 47 -4.84 1.90 -2.45
N CYS A 48 -3.70 1.89 -3.14
CA CYS A 48 -3.48 2.68 -4.33
C CYS A 48 -3.99 1.88 -5.54
N LYS A 49 -4.89 2.48 -6.30
CA LYS A 49 -5.46 1.91 -7.53
C LYS A 49 -4.88 2.61 -8.76
N THR A 50 -4.61 1.85 -9.81
CA THR A 50 -4.37 2.34 -11.16
C THR A 50 -5.37 1.69 -12.10
N GLY A 51 -6.19 2.49 -12.77
CA GLY A 51 -6.99 2.06 -13.91
C GLY A 51 -6.31 2.46 -15.21
N VAL A 52 -6.27 1.56 -16.18
CA VAL A 52 -5.80 1.83 -17.54
C VAL A 52 -6.90 1.40 -18.49
N HIS A 53 -7.34 2.31 -19.34
CA HIS A 53 -8.26 2.05 -20.43
C HIS A 53 -7.60 2.47 -21.74
N ALA A 54 -7.52 1.57 -22.69
CA ALA A 54 -6.97 1.86 -24.00
C ALA A 54 -7.97 1.45 -25.09
N PHE A 55 -8.08 2.27 -26.13
CA PHE A 55 -8.88 1.98 -27.31
C PHE A 55 -8.10 2.44 -28.54
N SER A 56 -7.72 1.50 -29.39
CA SER A 56 -6.86 1.77 -30.53
C SER A 56 -5.53 2.44 -30.08
N SER A 57 -5.25 3.67 -30.50
CA SER A 57 -4.09 4.46 -30.07
C SER A 57 -4.34 5.38 -28.86
N LEU A 58 -5.56 5.45 -28.34
CA LEU A 58 -5.92 6.28 -27.20
C LEU A 58 -5.70 5.52 -25.89
N VAL A 59 -5.12 6.19 -24.89
CA VAL A 59 -4.87 5.63 -23.55
C VAL A 59 -5.35 6.62 -22.50
N ALA A 60 -6.07 6.12 -21.50
CA ALA A 60 -6.50 6.85 -20.33
C ALA A 60 -6.02 6.12 -19.07
N ILE A 61 -5.25 6.81 -18.24
CA ILE A 61 -4.72 6.34 -16.97
C ILE A 61 -5.39 7.13 -15.86
N ILE A 62 -5.91 6.42 -14.86
CA ILE A 62 -6.56 6.97 -13.68
C ILE A 62 -5.85 6.41 -12.46
N LYS A 63 -5.58 7.26 -11.46
CA LYS A 63 -5.01 6.82 -10.19
C LYS A 63 -5.77 7.41 -9.01
N GLU A 64 -6.00 6.59 -8.00
CA GLU A 64 -6.78 7.00 -6.84
C GLU A 64 -6.42 6.18 -5.59
N CYS A 65 -6.77 6.75 -4.44
CA CYS A 65 -6.86 6.01 -3.18
C CYS A 65 -8.23 5.34 -3.12
N THR A 66 -8.29 4.08 -2.68
CA THR A 66 -9.55 3.34 -2.55
C THR A 66 -9.53 2.43 -1.31
N ASP A 67 -10.70 2.20 -0.73
CA ASP A 67 -10.95 1.29 0.38
C ASP A 67 -10.98 -0.17 -0.09
N GLU A 68 -11.57 -0.42 -1.26
CA GLU A 68 -11.61 -1.71 -1.94
C GLU A 68 -11.00 -1.62 -3.33
N CYS A 69 -10.34 -2.70 -3.77
CA CYS A 69 -9.72 -2.75 -5.09
C CYS A 69 -9.75 -4.17 -5.66
N PHE A 70 -10.39 -4.32 -6.82
CA PHE A 70 -10.53 -5.59 -7.52
C PHE A 70 -9.66 -5.57 -8.79
N PRO A 71 -8.47 -6.18 -8.76
CA PRO A 71 -7.60 -6.20 -9.93
C PRO A 71 -8.24 -7.04 -11.03
N PHE A 72 -8.22 -6.53 -12.24
CA PHE A 72 -8.67 -7.26 -13.42
C PHE A 72 -7.89 -6.83 -14.65
N ASN A 73 -7.96 -7.66 -15.69
CA ASN A 73 -7.45 -7.35 -17.02
C ASN A 73 -8.45 -7.93 -18.03
N SER A 74 -8.83 -7.13 -19.01
CA SER A 74 -9.72 -7.53 -20.09
C SER A 74 -9.27 -6.90 -21.40
N GLU A 75 -9.29 -7.69 -22.47
CA GLU A 75 -8.98 -7.27 -23.83
C GLU A 75 -10.07 -7.78 -24.77
N TYR A 76 -10.61 -6.89 -25.60
CA TYR A 76 -11.60 -7.20 -26.62
C TYR A 76 -11.39 -6.33 -27.86
N GLY A 77 -10.95 -6.96 -28.96
CA GLY A 77 -10.59 -6.25 -30.17
C GLY A 77 -9.48 -5.22 -29.90
N GLU A 78 -9.74 -3.96 -30.23
CA GLU A 78 -8.81 -2.84 -29.98
C GLU A 78 -8.95 -2.21 -28.58
N SER A 79 -9.87 -2.72 -27.75
CA SER A 79 -10.11 -2.21 -26.41
C SER A 79 -9.38 -3.04 -25.36
N ARG A 80 -8.63 -2.37 -24.47
CA ARG A 80 -7.96 -2.97 -23.31
C ARG A 80 -8.34 -2.21 -22.06
N SER A 81 -8.60 -2.93 -20.98
CA SER A 81 -8.95 -2.34 -19.69
C SER A 81 -8.29 -3.15 -18.58
N SER A 82 -7.58 -2.49 -17.68
CA SER A 82 -6.92 -3.13 -16.56
C SER A 82 -6.96 -2.29 -15.29
N VAL A 83 -7.02 -2.98 -14.15
CA VAL A 83 -6.96 -2.39 -12.82
C VAL A 83 -5.86 -3.08 -12.02
N TYR A 84 -4.98 -2.27 -11.43
CA TYR A 84 -3.90 -2.70 -10.56
C TYR A 84 -4.06 -2.08 -9.17
N CYS A 85 -3.73 -2.85 -8.14
CA CYS A 85 -3.91 -2.49 -6.73
C CYS A 85 -2.62 -2.76 -5.95
N CYS A 86 -2.23 -1.86 -5.05
CA CYS A 86 -1.09 -2.05 -4.16
C CYS A 86 -1.28 -1.28 -2.85
N GLN A 87 -0.50 -1.58 -1.80
CA GLN A 87 -0.76 -1.11 -0.42
C GLN A 87 0.46 -0.45 0.26
N THR A 88 1.46 -0.02 -0.51
CA THR A 88 2.63 0.70 0.00
C THR A 88 2.67 2.12 -0.54
N ASP A 89 3.33 3.03 0.17
CA ASP A 89 3.37 4.43 -0.24
C ASP A 89 3.92 4.58 -1.68
N LEU A 90 3.17 5.29 -2.52
CA LEU A 90 3.49 5.65 -3.89
C LEU A 90 3.73 4.43 -4.83
N CYS A 91 3.23 3.26 -4.45
CA CYS A 91 3.43 2.00 -5.17
C CYS A 91 2.77 1.96 -6.55
N ASN A 92 1.81 2.85 -6.81
CA ASN A 92 1.06 2.89 -8.06
C ASN A 92 1.77 3.69 -9.16
N TYR A 93 3.11 3.82 -9.10
CA TYR A 93 3.93 4.32 -10.19
C TYR A 93 4.60 3.15 -10.90
N SER A 94 4.44 3.08 -12.23
CA SER A 94 5.13 2.10 -13.07
C SER A 94 5.97 2.82 -14.10
N GLU A 95 7.29 2.61 -14.06
CA GLU A 95 8.20 3.10 -15.11
C GLU A 95 7.93 2.43 -16.47
N LYS A 96 7.35 1.23 -16.47
CA LYS A 96 7.13 0.41 -17.68
C LYS A 96 5.75 0.58 -18.33
N GLY A 97 4.89 1.46 -17.82
CA GLY A 97 3.50 1.52 -18.30
C GLY A 97 2.71 0.24 -17.93
N PRO A 98 1.57 -0.04 -18.59
CA PRO A 98 0.70 -1.17 -18.27
C PRO A 98 1.33 -2.46 -18.82
N SER A 99 2.20 -3.09 -18.05
CA SER A 99 2.73 -4.42 -18.33
C SER A 99 2.52 -5.31 -17.11
N GLU A 100 2.04 -6.53 -17.38
CA GLU A 100 1.77 -7.60 -16.42
C GLU A 100 3.05 -8.03 -15.71
N ASP A 101 3.28 -7.54 -14.49
CA ASP A 101 4.32 -8.09 -13.63
C ASP A 101 3.75 -8.48 -12.28
N LYS A 102 3.50 -9.79 -12.15
CA LYS A 102 3.30 -10.47 -10.86
C LYS A 102 4.62 -10.52 -10.11
N THR A 103 5.05 -9.41 -9.51
CA THR A 103 6.25 -9.44 -8.66
C THR A 103 5.95 -8.90 -7.27
N SER A 104 5.64 -9.87 -6.41
CA SER A 104 5.88 -9.92 -4.96
C SER A 104 5.83 -8.59 -4.20
N ALA A 105 4.72 -8.38 -3.49
CA ALA A 105 4.73 -7.63 -2.26
C ALA A 105 5.70 -8.32 -1.29
N ALA A 106 6.96 -7.90 -1.28
CA ALA A 106 7.87 -8.19 -0.20
C ALA A 106 7.31 -7.49 1.04
N VAL A 107 6.54 -8.23 1.83
CA VAL A 107 6.22 -7.86 3.20
C VAL A 107 7.55 -7.72 3.93
N SER A 108 8.07 -6.51 4.01
CA SER A 108 9.20 -6.20 4.89
C SER A 108 8.65 -6.22 6.31
N LEU A 109 8.53 -7.43 6.87
CA LEU A 109 8.39 -7.63 8.31
C LEU A 109 9.71 -7.18 8.95
N ARG A 110 9.88 -5.87 9.10
CA ARG A 110 10.81 -5.28 10.06
C ARG A 110 10.22 -5.46 11.45
N ILE A 111 10.04 -6.71 11.88
CA ILE A 111 9.97 -7.02 13.30
C ILE A 111 11.35 -6.64 13.83
N SER A 112 11.43 -5.47 14.43
CA SER A 112 12.67 -5.00 15.04
C SER A 112 13.04 -6.00 16.13
N TYR A 113 14.16 -6.71 15.91
CA TYR A 113 14.74 -7.74 16.77
C TYR A 113 14.92 -7.28 18.23
N LEU A 114 14.93 -5.96 18.46
CA LEU A 114 14.92 -5.31 19.77
C LEU A 114 13.70 -5.67 20.62
N ALA A 115 12.55 -6.01 20.04
CA ALA A 115 11.35 -6.39 20.79
C ALA A 115 11.45 -7.79 21.43
N LEU A 116 12.20 -8.72 20.81
CA LEU A 116 12.41 -10.08 21.34
C LEU A 116 13.51 -10.14 22.40
N ALA A 117 14.50 -9.23 22.35
CA ALA A 117 15.55 -9.19 23.37
C ALA A 117 15.01 -8.70 24.74
N VAL A 118 14.00 -7.83 24.73
CA VAL A 118 13.37 -7.31 25.95
C VAL A 118 12.53 -8.38 26.67
N SER A 119 11.94 -9.35 25.94
CA SER A 119 11.13 -10.40 26.56
C SER A 119 11.96 -11.49 27.25
N VAL A 120 13.12 -11.85 26.72
CA VAL A 120 13.96 -12.91 27.32
C VAL A 120 14.83 -12.38 28.47
N GLY A 121 15.40 -11.18 28.32
CA GLY A 121 16.24 -10.58 29.36
C GLY A 121 15.47 -10.21 30.63
N PHE A 122 14.19 -9.83 30.50
CA PHE A 122 13.37 -9.42 31.64
C PHE A 122 12.81 -10.62 32.42
N VAL A 123 12.52 -11.76 31.77
CA VAL A 123 12.11 -13.00 32.47
C VAL A 123 13.28 -13.61 33.25
N GLY A 124 14.51 -13.53 32.74
CA GLY A 124 15.71 -13.98 33.45
C GLY A 124 16.09 -13.13 34.67
N PHE A 125 15.60 -11.89 34.77
CA PHE A 125 15.79 -11.03 35.95
C PHE A 125 14.70 -11.21 37.03
N LEU A 126 13.70 -12.07 36.77
CA LEU A 126 12.53 -12.30 37.62
C LEU A 126 12.44 -13.71 38.20
N LEU A 127 13.32 -14.61 37.78
CA LEU A 127 13.63 -15.90 38.43
C LEU A 127 14.88 -15.72 39.30
#